data_AF-Q8R4W1-F1
#
_entry.id   AF-Q8R4W1-F1
#
_cell.length_a   1.000
_cell.length_b   1.000
_cell.length_c   1.000
_cell.angle_alpha   90.00
_cell.angle_beta   90.00
_cell.angle_gamma   90.00
#
_symmetry.space_group_name_H-M   'P 1'
#
loop_
_entity.id
_entity.type
_entity.pdbx_description
1 polymer ?
#
loop_
_entity_poly.entity_id
_entity_poly.type
_entity_poly.pdbx_seq_one_letter_code
_entity_poly.pdbx_strand_id
1 'polypeptide(L)'
;EFYNLLRFRMGGRRNFITKMDQDSLSSSLKTCYKYLNQTSRSFAAVIQALDGEIRHAVCVFYLVLRALDTVEDDMSISVEKKVPMLRNFHTFLYEPEWRFTESTQKDRQVLEDFPTISLEFRNLAEKYQTVIADICQKMGCGMAEFVDKHVTSKQDWDKYCHYVAGLVGIGLSRL
;
A
#
# COMPACT_ATOMS: atom_id res chain seq x y z
N GLU A 1 35.56 23.26 12.97
CA GLU A 1 34.19 22.80 13.30
C GLU A 1 33.12 23.90 13.19
N PHE A 2 33.35 25.12 13.67
CA PHE A 2 32.38 26.23 13.59
C PHE A 2 31.94 26.62 12.16
N TYR A 3 32.84 26.49 11.18
CA TYR A 3 32.56 26.77 9.76
C TYR A 3 31.58 25.78 9.10
N ASN A 4 31.54 24.52 9.57
CA ASN A 4 30.61 23.52 9.06
C ASN A 4 29.18 23.76 9.59
N LEU A 5 29.05 24.25 10.83
CA LEU A 5 27.76 24.67 11.38
C LEU A 5 27.19 25.91 10.67
N LEU A 6 28.05 26.87 10.31
CA LEU A 6 27.64 28.04 9.52
C LEU A 6 27.22 27.66 8.10
N ARG A 7 27.86 26.66 7.49
CA ARG A 7 27.44 26.11 6.17
C ARG A 7 26.10 25.37 6.24
N PHE A 8 25.77 24.73 7.36
CA PHE A 8 24.44 24.13 7.57
C PHE A 8 23.36 25.20 7.76
N ARG A 9 23.69 26.33 8.39
CA ARG A 9 22.75 27.41 8.68
C ARG A 9 22.56 28.42 7.53
N MET A 10 23.54 28.55 6.63
CA MET A 10 23.50 29.48 5.48
C MET A 10 23.53 28.80 4.10
N GLY A 11 23.66 27.48 4.05
CA GLY A 11 23.63 26.69 2.81
C GLY A 11 22.25 26.10 2.56
N GLY A 12 21.30 26.95 2.17
CA GLY A 12 20.01 26.53 1.66
C GLY A 12 20.17 25.63 0.44
N ARG A 13 20.30 24.33 0.64
CA ARG A 13 19.70 23.38 -0.27
C ARG A 13 18.22 23.44 0.02
N ARG A 14 17.50 24.24 -0.76
CA ARG A 14 16.16 23.82 -1.19
C ARG A 14 16.37 22.40 -1.71
N ASN A 15 16.11 21.41 -0.88
CA ASN A 15 15.58 20.16 -1.40
C ASN A 15 14.29 20.64 -2.05
N PHE A 16 14.35 20.86 -3.37
CA PHE A 16 13.16 20.99 -4.17
C PHE A 16 12.47 19.66 -3.97
N ILE A 17 11.61 19.55 -2.95
CA ILE A 17 10.54 18.57 -2.97
C ILE A 17 9.83 18.92 -4.25
N THR A 18 10.02 18.10 -5.29
CA THR A 18 9.44 18.31 -6.60
C THR A 18 7.94 18.33 -6.38
N LYS A 19 7.38 19.54 -6.25
CA LYS A 19 5.98 19.76 -5.90
C LYS A 19 5.18 19.03 -6.98
N MET A 20 4.39 18.05 -6.56
CA MET A 20 3.54 17.31 -7.48
C MET A 20 2.66 18.32 -8.21
N ASP A 21 2.79 18.39 -9.53
CA ASP A 21 1.85 19.14 -10.32
C ASP A 21 0.53 18.38 -10.29
N GLN A 22 -0.40 18.85 -9.47
CA GLN A 22 -1.69 18.17 -9.33
C GLN A 22 -2.51 18.32 -10.60
N ASP A 23 -2.32 19.37 -11.39
CA ASP A 23 -3.19 19.64 -12.54
C ASP A 23 -2.93 18.66 -13.69
N SER A 24 -1.72 18.09 -13.78
CA SER A 24 -1.35 17.07 -14.77
C SER A 24 -1.78 15.64 -14.43
N LEU A 25 -2.30 15.37 -13.22
CA LEU A 25 -2.67 14.01 -12.80
C LEU A 25 -4.06 13.61 -13.32
N SER A 26 -4.20 12.33 -13.66
CA SER A 26 -5.51 11.72 -13.94
C SER A 26 -6.45 11.86 -12.73
N SER A 27 -7.77 11.87 -13.00
CA SER A 27 -8.78 11.92 -11.94
C SER A 27 -8.63 10.75 -10.94
N SER A 28 -8.38 9.55 -11.45
CA SER A 28 -8.18 8.33 -10.66
C SER A 28 -6.93 8.39 -9.77
N LEU A 29 -5.82 8.95 -10.26
CA LEU A 29 -4.60 9.12 -9.48
C LEU A 29 -4.73 10.19 -8.41
N LYS A 30 -5.46 11.29 -8.68
CA LYS A 30 -5.84 12.28 -7.65
C LYS A 30 -6.65 11.63 -6.53
N THR A 31 -7.60 10.77 -6.88
CA THR A 31 -8.39 9.99 -5.92
C THR A 31 -7.51 9.05 -5.11
N CYS A 32 -6.54 8.36 -5.73
CA CYS A 32 -5.56 7.55 -5.00
C CYS A 32 -4.79 8.37 -3.97
N TYR A 33 -4.27 9.55 -4.33
CA TYR A 33 -3.60 10.43 -3.36
C TYR A 33 -4.52 10.95 -2.26
N LYS A 34 -5.81 11.16 -2.54
CA LYS A 34 -6.80 11.47 -1.51
C LYS A 34 -6.93 10.31 -0.51
N TYR A 35 -7.09 9.08 -1.00
CA TYR A 35 -7.15 7.88 -0.15
C TYR A 35 -5.86 7.67 0.65
N LEU A 36 -4.70 7.94 0.04
CA LEU A 36 -3.42 7.87 0.73
C LEU A 36 -3.39 8.84 1.92
N ASN A 37 -3.79 10.10 1.73
CA ASN A 37 -3.81 11.08 2.82
C ASN A 37 -4.80 10.71 3.93
N GLN A 38 -5.95 10.10 3.60
CA GLN A 38 -6.96 9.67 4.57
C GLN A 38 -6.50 8.48 5.43
N THR A 39 -5.74 7.56 4.84
CA THR A 39 -5.38 6.28 5.48
C THR A 39 -3.97 6.28 6.10
N SER A 40 -3.07 7.16 5.64
CA SER A 40 -1.62 7.05 5.91
C SER A 40 -1.03 8.18 6.77
N ARG A 41 -1.79 9.27 7.01
CA ARG A 41 -1.39 10.46 7.78
C ARG A 41 0.07 10.87 7.53
N SER A 42 0.99 10.58 8.45
CA SER A 42 2.40 10.95 8.38
C SER A 42 3.13 10.29 7.20
N PHE A 43 2.76 9.08 6.83
CA PHE A 43 3.43 8.32 5.79
C PHE A 43 3.01 8.78 4.38
N ALA A 44 1.83 9.41 4.25
CA ALA A 44 1.41 10.09 3.01
C ALA A 44 2.38 11.21 2.58
N ALA A 45 2.90 11.98 3.54
CA ALA A 45 3.84 13.07 3.27
C ALA A 45 5.20 12.52 2.79
N VAL A 46 5.66 11.41 3.37
CA VAL A 46 6.89 10.74 2.98
C VAL A 46 6.78 10.19 1.56
N ILE A 47 5.67 9.51 1.25
CA ILE A 47 5.41 8.96 -0.10
C ILE A 47 5.35 10.09 -1.13
N GLN A 48 4.65 11.19 -0.85
CA GLN A 48 4.55 12.33 -1.77
C GLN A 48 5.88 13.06 -1.99
N ALA A 49 6.88 12.86 -1.14
CA ALA A 49 8.21 13.43 -1.29
C ALA A 49 9.14 12.60 -2.19
N LEU A 50 8.75 11.37 -2.59
CA LEU A 50 9.52 10.54 -3.51
C LEU A 50 9.59 11.15 -4.92
N ASP A 51 10.62 10.84 -5.71
CA ASP A 51 10.82 11.46 -7.03
C ASP A 51 10.28 10.62 -8.19
N GLY A 52 9.67 11.29 -9.17
CA GLY A 52 9.27 10.67 -10.45
C GLY A 52 8.27 9.52 -10.31
N GLU A 53 8.43 8.49 -11.15
CA GLU A 53 7.49 7.37 -11.28
C GLU A 53 7.35 6.53 -10.00
N ILE A 54 8.42 6.46 -9.18
CA ILE A 54 8.40 5.65 -7.95
C ILE A 54 7.36 6.17 -6.94
N ARG A 55 7.06 7.47 -6.97
CA ARG A 55 6.04 8.09 -6.12
C ARG A 55 4.67 7.45 -6.34
N HIS A 56 4.30 7.28 -7.61
CA HIS A 56 3.02 6.69 -8.00
C HIS A 56 2.99 5.20 -7.70
N ALA A 57 4.08 4.48 -7.99
CA ALA A 57 4.20 3.07 -7.67
C ALA A 57 4.03 2.80 -6.16
N VAL A 58 4.70 3.58 -5.30
CA VAL A 58 4.61 3.44 -3.84
C VAL A 58 3.23 3.87 -3.31
N CYS A 59 2.61 4.91 -3.88
CA CYS A 59 1.23 5.31 -3.54
C CYS A 59 0.24 4.17 -3.80
N VAL A 60 0.27 3.58 -5.01
CA VAL A 60 -0.61 2.46 -5.37
C VAL A 60 -0.28 1.23 -4.54
N PHE A 61 1.00 0.92 -4.34
CA PHE A 61 1.42 -0.21 -3.50
C PHE A 61 0.85 -0.10 -2.09
N TYR A 62 0.95 1.08 -1.47
CA TYR A 62 0.37 1.33 -0.14
C TYR A 62 -1.15 1.10 -0.13
N LEU A 63 -1.88 1.59 -1.12
CA LEU A 63 -3.35 1.46 -1.17
C LEU A 63 -3.80 0.02 -1.40
N VAL A 64 -3.09 -0.74 -2.24
CA VAL A 64 -3.34 -2.16 -2.44
C VAL A 64 -3.18 -2.93 -1.12
N LEU A 65 -2.09 -2.67 -0.40
CA LEU A 65 -1.86 -3.33 0.89
C LEU A 65 -2.85 -2.86 1.96
N ARG A 66 -3.22 -1.57 1.98
CA ARG A 66 -4.25 -1.05 2.87
C ARG A 66 -5.59 -1.75 2.63
N ALA A 67 -5.95 -2.00 1.38
CA ALA A 67 -7.18 -2.72 1.04
C ALA A 67 -7.11 -4.19 1.50
N LEU A 68 -5.96 -4.85 1.32
CA LEU A 68 -5.72 -6.21 1.82
C LEU A 68 -5.84 -6.28 3.36
N ASP A 69 -5.17 -5.37 4.08
CA ASP A 69 -5.25 -5.26 5.55
C ASP A 69 -6.71 -5.03 5.99
N THR A 70 -7.46 -4.19 5.27
CA THR A 70 -8.87 -3.92 5.58
C THR A 70 -9.73 -5.19 5.49
N VAL A 71 -9.42 -6.13 4.58
CA VAL A 71 -10.10 -7.44 4.52
C VAL A 71 -9.67 -8.33 5.69
N GLU A 72 -8.39 -8.36 6.04
CA GLU A 72 -7.88 -9.15 7.16
C GLU A 72 -8.52 -8.71 8.49
N ASP A 73 -8.49 -7.39 8.77
CA ASP A 73 -8.95 -6.77 10.00
C ASP A 73 -10.47 -6.83 10.19
N ASP A 74 -11.24 -7.05 9.13
CA ASP A 74 -12.70 -7.00 9.23
C ASP A 74 -13.30 -8.26 9.84
N MET A 75 -13.63 -8.17 11.13
CA MET A 75 -14.27 -9.25 11.89
C MET A 75 -15.73 -9.53 11.47
N SER A 76 -16.35 -8.67 10.65
CA SER A 76 -17.68 -8.95 10.10
C SER A 76 -17.65 -9.95 8.93
N ILE A 77 -16.50 -10.13 8.28
CA ILE A 77 -16.33 -11.07 7.16
C ILE A 77 -16.06 -12.46 7.73
N SER A 78 -16.92 -13.42 7.38
CA SER A 78 -16.75 -14.81 7.81
C SER A 78 -15.44 -15.40 7.29
N VAL A 79 -14.88 -16.37 8.01
CA VAL A 79 -13.60 -17.01 7.65
C VAL A 79 -13.68 -17.66 6.26
N GLU A 80 -14.82 -18.26 5.94
CA GLU A 80 -15.08 -18.94 4.65
C GLU A 80 -15.02 -17.97 3.47
N LYS A 81 -15.37 -16.70 3.69
CA LYS A 81 -15.28 -15.64 2.69
C LYS A 81 -13.92 -14.94 2.70
N LYS A 82 -13.37 -14.70 3.90
CA LYS A 82 -12.09 -13.99 4.11
C LYS A 82 -10.91 -14.77 3.54
N VAL A 83 -10.79 -16.06 3.82
CA VAL A 83 -9.62 -16.86 3.40
C VAL A 83 -9.45 -16.91 1.87
N PRO A 84 -10.49 -17.22 1.06
CA PRO A 84 -10.36 -17.15 -0.39
C PRO A 84 -10.10 -15.74 -0.90
N MET A 85 -10.70 -14.72 -0.28
CA MET A 85 -10.51 -13.32 -0.68
C MET A 85 -9.06 -12.87 -0.46
N LEU A 86 -8.46 -13.18 0.69
CA LEU A 86 -7.06 -12.87 0.99
C LEU A 86 -6.10 -13.58 0.01
N ARG A 87 -6.30 -14.88 -0.23
CA ARG A 87 -5.42 -15.66 -1.12
C ARG A 87 -5.47 -15.19 -2.57
N ASN A 88 -6.64 -14.79 -3.04
CA ASN A 88 -6.84 -14.35 -4.41
C ASN A 88 -6.77 -12.82 -4.59
N PHE A 89 -6.50 -12.04 -3.54
CA PHE A 89 -6.56 -10.58 -3.63
C PHE A 89 -5.68 -10.00 -4.74
N HIS A 90 -4.54 -10.63 -5.00
CA HIS A 90 -3.63 -10.23 -6.06
C HIS A 90 -4.23 -10.37 -7.48
N THR A 91 -5.23 -11.24 -7.70
CA THR A 91 -5.90 -11.39 -9.00
C THR A 91 -6.85 -10.23 -9.25
N PHE A 92 -7.48 -9.69 -8.20
CA PHE A 92 -8.41 -8.55 -8.29
C PHE A 92 -7.73 -7.26 -8.77
N LEU A 93 -6.40 -7.16 -8.67
CA LEU A 93 -5.62 -6.09 -9.29
C LEU A 93 -5.82 -6.01 -10.82
N TYR A 94 -6.13 -7.14 -11.45
CA TYR A 94 -6.36 -7.27 -12.88
C TYR A 94 -7.84 -7.32 -13.25
N GLU A 95 -8.75 -7.26 -12.28
CA GLU A 95 -10.21 -7.27 -12.48
C GLU A 95 -10.75 -5.83 -12.36
N PRO A 96 -11.11 -5.15 -13.48
CA PRO A 96 -11.42 -3.73 -13.45
C PRO A 96 -12.62 -3.35 -12.57
N GLU A 97 -13.61 -4.23 -12.48
CA GLU A 97 -14.87 -3.98 -11.77
C GLU A 97 -14.89 -4.56 -10.35
N TRP A 98 -13.82 -5.21 -9.91
CA TRP A 98 -13.80 -5.83 -8.60
C TRP A 98 -13.84 -4.75 -7.50
N ARG A 99 -14.78 -4.92 -6.57
CA ARG A 99 -14.96 -4.10 -5.38
C ARG A 99 -15.62 -4.90 -4.28
N PHE A 100 -15.46 -4.44 -3.05
CA PHE A 100 -16.09 -5.06 -1.89
C PHE A 100 -16.80 -4.02 -1.01
N THR A 101 -18.13 -4.12 -0.92
CA THR A 101 -19.00 -3.11 -0.30
C THR A 101 -19.62 -3.54 1.02
N GLU A 102 -19.26 -4.71 1.53
CA GLU A 102 -19.81 -5.27 2.78
C GLU A 102 -18.91 -4.99 4.00
N SER A 103 -17.76 -4.33 3.79
CA SER A 103 -16.83 -4.04 4.88
C SER A 103 -17.39 -3.01 5.85
N THR A 104 -17.17 -3.23 7.14
CA THR A 104 -17.56 -2.30 8.22
C THR A 104 -16.40 -1.45 8.73
N GLN A 105 -15.19 -1.70 8.20
CA GLN A 105 -13.97 -1.02 8.62
C GLN A 105 -13.98 0.47 8.31
N LYS A 106 -13.14 1.21 9.05
CA LYS A 106 -12.94 2.66 8.85
C LYS A 106 -12.45 2.98 7.44
N ASP A 107 -11.53 2.18 6.93
CA ASP A 107 -10.88 2.43 5.64
C ASP A 107 -11.58 1.71 4.46
N ARG A 108 -12.80 1.21 4.66
CA ARG A 108 -13.59 0.46 3.65
C ARG A 108 -13.70 1.13 2.27
N GLN A 109 -13.54 2.45 2.20
CA GLN A 109 -13.53 3.20 0.94
C GLN A 109 -12.50 2.65 -0.06
N VAL A 110 -11.34 2.14 0.39
CA VAL A 110 -10.34 1.56 -0.52
C VAL A 110 -10.78 0.22 -1.10
N LEU A 111 -11.77 -0.46 -0.50
CA LEU A 111 -12.39 -1.67 -1.01
C LEU A 111 -13.61 -1.36 -1.89
N GLU A 112 -14.42 -0.38 -1.49
CA GLU A 112 -15.62 0.06 -2.22
C GLU A 112 -15.26 0.68 -3.58
N ASP A 113 -14.18 1.46 -3.63
CA ASP A 113 -13.63 2.11 -4.83
C ASP A 113 -12.29 1.49 -5.25
N PHE A 114 -12.11 0.18 -4.99
CA PHE A 114 -10.97 -0.56 -5.49
C PHE A 114 -10.78 -0.51 -7.02
N PRO A 115 -11.84 -0.39 -7.86
CA PRO A 115 -11.69 -0.18 -9.31
C PRO A 115 -10.77 1.00 -9.67
N THR A 116 -10.84 2.09 -8.91
CA THR A 116 -9.98 3.26 -9.11
C THR A 116 -8.51 2.95 -8.79
N ILE A 117 -8.25 2.20 -7.71
CA ILE A 117 -6.90 1.80 -7.29
C ILE A 117 -6.33 0.78 -8.28
N SER A 118 -7.12 -0.21 -8.68
CA SER A 118 -6.71 -1.26 -9.62
C SER A 118 -6.47 -0.70 -11.03
N LEU A 119 -7.20 0.34 -11.44
CA LEU A 119 -6.92 1.09 -12.66
C LEU A 119 -5.54 1.73 -12.62
N GLU A 120 -5.20 2.46 -11.55
CA GLU A 120 -3.88 3.08 -11.43
C GLU A 120 -2.76 2.04 -11.29
N PHE A 121 -3.02 0.90 -10.64
CA PHE A 121 -2.11 -0.25 -10.67
C PHE A 121 -1.82 -0.73 -12.10
N ARG A 122 -2.86 -0.94 -12.93
CA ARG A 122 -2.70 -1.40 -14.32
C ARG A 122 -2.03 -0.35 -15.22
N ASN A 123 -2.04 0.92 -14.83
CA ASN A 123 -1.34 2.00 -15.52
C ASN A 123 0.16 2.09 -15.18
N LEU A 124 0.63 1.42 -14.12
CA LEU A 124 2.06 1.41 -13.76
C LEU A 124 2.88 0.65 -14.80
N ALA A 125 4.19 0.93 -14.88
CA ALA A 125 5.10 0.09 -15.63
C ALA A 125 5.07 -1.36 -15.12
N GLU A 126 5.16 -2.34 -16.02
CA GLU A 126 5.05 -3.77 -15.73
C GLU A 126 5.96 -4.22 -14.57
N LYS A 127 7.20 -3.70 -14.52
CA LYS A 127 8.16 -3.96 -13.44
C LYS A 127 7.59 -3.68 -12.03
N TYR A 128 6.77 -2.64 -11.89
CA TYR A 128 6.13 -2.28 -10.62
C TYR A 128 4.91 -3.17 -10.35
N GLN A 129 4.11 -3.46 -11.38
CA GLN A 129 2.96 -4.35 -11.27
C GLN A 129 3.38 -5.74 -10.77
N THR A 130 4.44 -6.31 -11.34
CA THR A 130 4.98 -7.62 -10.95
C THR A 130 5.36 -7.64 -9.46
N VAL A 131 6.02 -6.60 -8.95
CA VAL A 131 6.43 -6.53 -7.54
C VAL A 131 5.21 -6.42 -6.63
N ILE A 132 4.28 -5.52 -6.93
CA ILE A 132 3.09 -5.29 -6.11
C ILE A 132 2.22 -6.55 -6.05
N ALA A 133 1.98 -7.22 -7.19
CA ALA A 133 1.19 -8.43 -7.24
C ALA A 133 1.85 -9.60 -6.48
N ASP A 134 3.16 -9.79 -6.64
CA ASP A 134 3.92 -10.83 -5.92
C ASP A 134 3.89 -10.62 -4.40
N ILE A 135 4.09 -9.38 -3.93
CA ILE A 135 4.02 -9.08 -2.50
C ILE A 135 2.58 -9.25 -1.98
N CYS A 136 1.59 -8.72 -2.69
CA CYS A 136 0.18 -8.87 -2.33
C CYS A 136 -0.23 -10.35 -2.21
N GLN A 137 0.19 -11.20 -3.14
CA GLN A 137 -0.06 -12.64 -3.08
C GLN A 137 0.57 -13.27 -1.83
N LYS A 138 1.85 -12.99 -1.56
CA LYS A 138 2.56 -13.56 -0.41
C LYS A 138 1.96 -13.10 0.92
N MET A 139 1.60 -11.81 1.01
CA MET A 139 0.93 -11.25 2.20
C MET A 139 -0.44 -11.88 2.40
N GLY A 140 -1.27 -11.94 1.36
CA GLY A 140 -2.61 -12.53 1.43
C GLY A 140 -2.60 -14.01 1.82
N CYS A 141 -1.67 -14.80 1.27
CA CYS A 141 -1.46 -16.19 1.68
C CYS A 141 -1.01 -16.30 3.15
N GLY A 142 -0.11 -15.41 3.59
CA GLY A 142 0.38 -15.35 4.96
C GLY A 142 -0.72 -14.98 5.96
N MET A 143 -1.47 -13.92 5.70
CA MET A 143 -2.61 -13.49 6.51
C MET A 143 -3.65 -14.62 6.61
N ALA A 144 -3.98 -15.28 5.49
CA ALA A 144 -4.90 -16.41 5.47
C ALA A 144 -4.43 -17.61 6.33
N GLU A 145 -3.12 -17.80 6.54
CA GLU A 145 -2.60 -18.82 7.47
C GLU A 145 -2.93 -18.47 8.94
N PHE A 146 -2.96 -17.19 9.27
CA PHE A 146 -3.15 -16.68 10.63
C PHE A 146 -4.58 -16.27 10.97
N VAL A 147 -5.54 -16.34 10.03
CA VAL A 147 -6.97 -16.04 10.29
C VAL A 147 -7.56 -16.90 11.40
N ASP A 148 -7.23 -18.20 11.44
CA ASP A 148 -7.78 -19.16 12.41
C ASP A 148 -6.67 -19.78 13.29
N LYS A 149 -5.47 -19.20 13.26
CA LYS A 149 -4.30 -19.68 14.00
C LYS A 149 -3.81 -18.60 14.97
N HIS A 150 -3.77 -18.95 16.25
CA HIS A 150 -3.15 -18.09 17.26
C HIS A 150 -1.62 -18.11 17.17
N VAL A 151 -1.00 -16.95 17.39
CA VAL A 151 0.44 -16.81 17.56
C VAL A 151 0.82 -17.33 18.95
N THR A 152 1.47 -18.50 19.02
CA THR A 152 1.80 -19.16 20.30
C THR A 152 3.28 -19.20 20.62
N SER A 153 4.13 -18.99 19.62
CA SER A 153 5.58 -19.04 19.75
C SER A 153 6.23 -17.78 19.16
N LYS A 154 7.49 -17.51 19.57
CA LYS A 154 8.29 -16.46 18.93
C LYS A 154 8.46 -16.71 17.42
N GLN A 155 8.53 -17.97 17.01
CA GLN A 155 8.64 -18.34 15.60
C GLN A 155 7.36 -17.98 14.82
N ASP A 156 6.18 -18.23 15.40
CA ASP A 156 4.91 -17.77 14.83
C ASP A 156 4.84 -16.25 14.76
N TRP A 157 5.34 -15.57 15.80
CA TRP A 157 5.38 -14.10 15.83
C TRP A 157 6.26 -13.54 14.72
N ASP A 158 7.49 -14.05 14.60
CA ASP A 158 8.43 -13.64 13.55
C ASP A 158 7.85 -13.92 12.16
N LYS A 159 7.15 -15.06 12.00
CA LYS A 159 6.48 -15.44 10.75
C LYS A 159 5.31 -14.52 10.41
N TYR A 160 4.46 -14.20 11.39
CA TYR A 160 3.34 -13.26 11.19
C TYR A 160 3.87 -11.86 10.83
N CYS A 161 4.83 -11.34 11.60
CA CYS A 161 5.47 -10.05 11.31
C CYS A 161 6.17 -10.04 9.94
N HIS A 162 6.77 -11.16 9.52
CA HIS A 162 7.31 -11.28 8.17
C HIS A 162 6.23 -11.08 7.11
N TYR A 163 5.07 -11.71 7.26
CA TYR A 163 3.96 -11.55 6.31
C TYR A 163 3.41 -10.13 6.29
N VAL A 164 3.04 -9.56 7.44
CA VAL A 164 2.33 -8.27 7.46
C VAL A 164 3.22 -7.04 7.33
N ALA A 165 4.53 -7.15 7.59
CA ALA A 165 5.46 -6.02 7.54
C ALA A 165 6.78 -6.31 6.82
N GLY A 166 7.37 -7.49 7.02
CA GLY A 166 8.63 -7.86 6.38
C GLY A 166 8.55 -7.84 4.85
N LEU A 167 7.47 -8.41 4.30
CA LEU A 167 7.20 -8.39 2.86
C LEU A 167 7.00 -6.99 2.30
N VAL A 168 6.43 -6.05 3.08
CA VAL A 168 6.30 -4.65 2.67
C VAL A 168 7.67 -4.02 2.45
N GLY A 169 8.61 -4.24 3.36
CA GLY A 169 10.00 -3.76 3.22
C GLY A 169 10.72 -4.37 2.00
N ILE A 170 10.50 -5.67 1.75
CA ILE A 170 11.04 -6.35 0.57
C ILE A 170 10.44 -5.77 -0.72
N GLY A 171 9.13 -5.50 -0.74
CA GLY A 171 8.44 -4.86 -1.86
C GLY A 171 8.99 -3.48 -2.16
N LEU A 172 9.06 -2.61 -1.14
CA LEU A 172 9.61 -1.25 -1.28
C LEU A 172 11.06 -1.26 -1.77
N SER A 173 11.86 -2.25 -1.41
CA SER A 173 13.26 -2.37 -1.87
C SER A 173 13.40 -2.81 -3.33
N ARG A 174 12.34 -3.40 -3.91
CA ARG A 174 12.29 -3.87 -5.31
C ARG A 174 11.64 -2.86 -6.25
N LEU A 175 10.92 -1.86 -5.73
CA LEU A 175 10.37 -0.73 -6.47
C LEU A 175 11.46 0.32 -6.72
#